data_AF-A0A7V6NJM9-F1
#
_entry.id   AF-A0A7V6NJM9-F1
#
_cell.length_a   1.000
_cell.length_b   1.000
_cell.length_c   1.000
_cell.angle_alpha   90.00
_cell.angle_beta   90.00
_cell.angle_gamma   90.00
#
_symmetry.space_group_name_H-M   'P 1'
#
loop_
_entity.id
_entity.type
_entity.pdbx_description
1 polymer ?
#
loop_
_entity_poly.entity_id
_entity_poly.type
_entity_poly.pdbx_seq_one_letter_code
_entity_poly.pdbx_strand_id
1 'polypeptide(L)'
;MYTQKLDLDSAPVKQQWLDLLSRAGIRSEQVDETWGLFVDQQLVATGSRQNNILKCVAVAPEFQVGKAFDQIVARLLRSVKDYQAEVMSELKRRIDFGAEELVDIYLVPGWDSVFVYTSAISAQAFAWHGFETLDFVDHKLVFMEKAGSSGGITAYLNYLRQRTSLFLARSESGELSELNAGFYERVEASDSGPLPDDSISALVMHANPFTLGHLYLAELAAKESSLVHLFVLSEDRSLFPAADRFFLVEEATAHIPNLIVHPTGPYLVSSATFPSYFLEDVEEVTGLQAELDARIFMHHVAPALSIRRRYLGTEPLSRTTELYNNVMREVFSGELGLVIVPRVESPDGRPISAARVRKAYANEKWQLLADLVPPATLAYLREHREITSNMN
;
A
#
# COMPACT_ATOMS: atom_id res chain seq x y z
N MET A 1 10.73 -35.07 8.82
CA MET A 1 10.00 -33.79 8.94
C MET A 1 8.99 -33.73 7.80
N TYR A 2 7.80 -33.16 8.02
CA TYR A 2 6.81 -32.94 6.95
C TYR A 2 6.06 -31.63 7.20
N THR A 3 5.61 -30.98 6.12
CA THR A 3 4.80 -29.75 6.20
C THR A 3 3.32 -30.06 6.04
N GLN A 4 2.45 -29.41 6.82
CA GLN A 4 1.00 -29.56 6.75
C GLN A 4 0.32 -28.19 6.91
N LYS A 5 -0.81 -27.99 6.22
CA LYS A 5 -1.68 -26.83 6.43
C LYS A 5 -2.33 -26.94 7.81
N LEU A 6 -2.28 -25.87 8.59
CA LEU A 6 -2.92 -25.83 9.90
C LEU A 6 -4.34 -25.28 9.74
N ASP A 7 -5.31 -26.02 10.27
CA ASP A 7 -6.69 -25.56 10.41
C ASP A 7 -6.80 -24.77 11.72
N LEU A 8 -6.77 -23.44 11.63
CA LEU A 8 -6.84 -22.57 12.81
C LEU A 8 -8.26 -22.40 13.37
N ASP A 9 -9.29 -22.96 12.73
CA ASP A 9 -10.64 -23.05 13.30
C ASP A 9 -10.73 -24.22 14.31
N SER A 10 -9.84 -25.20 14.19
CA SER A 10 -9.67 -26.26 15.18
C SER A 10 -8.96 -25.76 16.43
N ALA A 11 -9.68 -25.68 17.55
CA ALA A 11 -9.14 -25.17 18.81
C ALA A 11 -7.83 -25.85 19.28
N PRO A 12 -7.65 -27.19 19.18
CA PRO A 12 -6.38 -27.83 19.51
C PRO A 12 -5.22 -27.41 18.62
N VAL A 13 -5.45 -27.29 17.30
CA VAL A 13 -4.42 -26.89 16.34
C VAL A 13 -4.05 -25.43 16.54
N LYS A 14 -5.04 -24.56 16.76
CA LYS A 14 -4.83 -23.15 17.09
C LYS A 14 -4.01 -22.99 18.36
N GLN A 15 -4.30 -23.76 19.40
CA GLN A 15 -3.54 -23.70 20.65
C GLN A 15 -2.07 -24.11 20.43
N GLN A 16 -1.82 -25.20 19.70
CA GLN A 16 -0.45 -25.64 19.38
C GLN A 16 0.34 -24.57 18.61
N TRP A 17 -0.33 -23.88 17.67
CA TRP A 17 0.23 -22.75 16.93
C TRP A 17 0.55 -21.57 17.85
N LEU A 18 -0.40 -21.15 18.70
CA LEU A 18 -0.20 -20.07 19.67
C LEU A 18 0.94 -20.35 20.64
N ASP A 19 1.06 -21.59 21.12
CA ASP A 19 2.13 -22.00 22.04
C ASP A 19 3.50 -21.88 21.37
N LEU A 20 3.63 -22.29 20.10
CA LEU A 20 4.88 -22.15 19.35
C LEU A 20 5.24 -20.68 19.09
N LEU A 21 4.25 -19.86 18.69
CA LEU A 21 4.46 -18.42 18.50
C LEU A 21 4.93 -17.74 19.79
N SER A 22 4.26 -18.03 20.91
CA SER A 22 4.62 -17.50 22.22
C SER A 22 6.05 -17.87 22.63
N ARG A 23 6.45 -19.13 22.40
CA ARG A 23 7.83 -19.59 22.66
C ARG A 23 8.88 -18.89 21.78
N ALA A 24 8.48 -18.42 20.60
CA ALA A 24 9.34 -17.65 19.69
C ALA A 24 9.25 -16.13 19.91
N GLY A 25 8.47 -15.66 20.89
CA GLY A 25 8.28 -14.23 21.16
C GLY A 25 7.44 -13.51 20.09
N ILE A 26 6.61 -14.25 19.35
CA ILE A 26 5.77 -13.73 18.27
C ILE A 26 4.31 -13.76 18.74
N ARG A 27 3.56 -12.68 18.51
CA ARG A 27 2.11 -12.65 18.78
C ARG A 27 1.33 -13.12 17.54
N SER A 28 0.12 -13.63 17.74
CA SER A 28 -0.74 -14.05 16.62
C SER A 28 -1.40 -12.86 15.94
N GLU A 29 -1.65 -12.99 14.64
CA GLU A 29 -2.41 -12.02 13.84
C GLU A 29 -3.47 -12.69 12.96
N GLN A 30 -4.31 -11.87 12.34
CA GLN A 30 -5.16 -12.30 11.23
C GLN A 30 -4.30 -12.68 10.03
N VAL A 31 -4.54 -13.88 9.52
CA VAL A 31 -3.79 -14.52 8.44
C VAL A 31 -4.75 -15.30 7.55
N ASP A 32 -4.43 -15.41 6.26
CA ASP A 32 -5.28 -16.11 5.29
C ASP A 32 -5.00 -17.61 5.28
N GLU A 33 -3.72 -17.96 5.46
CA GLU A 33 -3.27 -19.35 5.45
C GLU A 33 -2.09 -19.55 6.41
N THR A 34 -2.06 -20.70 7.10
CA THR A 34 -0.97 -21.08 8.01
C THR A 34 -0.48 -22.49 7.72
N TRP A 35 0.84 -22.65 7.75
CA TRP A 35 1.55 -23.91 7.57
C TRP A 35 2.35 -24.26 8.83
N GLY A 36 2.48 -25.55 9.10
CA GLY A 36 3.29 -26.11 10.18
C GLY A 36 4.27 -27.14 9.65
N LEU A 37 5.48 -27.16 10.23
CA LEU A 37 6.48 -28.20 10.05
C LEU A 37 6.48 -29.12 11.26
N PHE A 38 6.40 -30.42 11.03
CA PHE A 38 6.29 -31.42 12.10
C PHE A 38 7.47 -32.39 12.12
N VAL A 39 7.87 -32.77 13.33
CA VAL A 39 8.83 -33.85 13.65
C VAL A 39 8.18 -34.73 14.71
N ASP A 40 8.02 -36.02 14.44
CA ASP A 40 7.38 -36.97 15.38
C ASP A 40 6.04 -36.46 15.96
N GLN A 41 5.21 -35.86 15.08
CA GLN A 41 3.92 -35.21 15.40
C GLN A 41 3.99 -33.93 16.24
N GLN A 42 5.18 -33.49 16.64
CA GLN A 42 5.40 -32.20 17.28
C GLN A 42 5.52 -31.10 16.23
N LEU A 43 4.78 -29.99 16.40
CA LEU A 43 4.95 -28.77 15.61
C LEU A 43 6.28 -28.10 16.02
N VAL A 44 7.24 -28.02 15.10
CA VAL A 44 8.58 -27.48 15.34
C VAL A 44 8.85 -26.15 14.64
N ALA A 45 8.10 -25.84 13.58
CA ALA A 45 8.12 -24.53 12.94
C ALA A 45 6.74 -24.20 12.38
N THR A 46 6.43 -22.92 12.25
CA THR A 46 5.20 -22.44 11.63
C THR A 46 5.47 -21.17 10.84
N GLY A 47 4.59 -20.89 9.90
CA GLY A 47 4.60 -19.68 9.13
C GLY A 47 3.23 -19.46 8.52
N SER A 48 2.84 -18.21 8.42
CA SER A 48 1.55 -17.79 7.88
C SER A 48 1.73 -16.83 6.72
N ARG A 49 0.66 -16.62 5.96
CA ARG A 49 0.59 -15.65 4.88
C ARG A 49 -0.66 -14.79 5.03
N GLN A 50 -0.52 -13.51 4.71
CA GLN A 50 -1.64 -12.62 4.41
C GLN A 50 -1.35 -11.90 3.09
N ASN A 51 -2.15 -12.13 2.05
CA ASN A 51 -1.85 -11.73 0.68
C ASN A 51 -0.41 -12.13 0.28
N ASN A 52 0.44 -11.23 -0.19
CA ASN A 52 1.83 -11.55 -0.51
C ASN A 52 2.81 -11.37 0.67
N ILE A 53 2.32 -11.27 1.90
CA ILE A 53 3.12 -10.96 3.07
C ILE A 53 3.27 -12.22 3.92
N LEU A 54 4.52 -12.60 4.21
CA LEU A 54 4.84 -13.64 5.18
C LEU A 54 4.66 -13.08 6.59
N LYS A 55 3.94 -13.81 7.43
CA LYS A 55 3.61 -13.46 8.81
C LYS A 55 3.85 -14.64 9.74
N CYS A 56 3.99 -14.37 11.03
CA CYS A 56 4.02 -15.40 12.07
C CYS A 56 5.04 -16.53 11.81
N VAL A 57 6.21 -16.20 11.24
CA VAL A 57 7.25 -17.18 10.94
C VAL A 57 8.05 -17.48 12.21
N ALA A 58 7.89 -18.68 12.74
CA ALA A 58 8.50 -19.09 14.01
C ALA A 58 9.12 -20.48 13.90
N VAL A 59 10.26 -20.66 14.59
CA VAL A 59 10.93 -21.96 14.74
C VAL A 59 11.16 -22.19 16.22
N ALA A 60 10.82 -23.39 16.70
CA ALA A 60 11.04 -23.79 18.08
C ALA A 60 12.54 -23.64 18.44
N PRO A 61 12.89 -23.12 19.63
CA PRO A 61 14.28 -22.84 20.01
C PRO A 61 15.26 -24.01 19.75
N GLU A 62 14.83 -25.23 20.08
CA GLU A 62 15.60 -26.46 19.90
C GLU A 62 15.78 -26.89 18.43
N PHE A 63 15.08 -26.27 17.48
CA PHE A 63 15.16 -26.51 16.03
C PHE A 63 15.64 -25.28 15.24
N GLN A 64 16.11 -24.22 15.90
CA GLN A 64 16.62 -23.01 15.23
C GLN A 64 17.89 -23.29 14.43
N VAL A 65 18.69 -24.26 14.85
CA VAL A 65 19.84 -24.76 14.08
C VAL A 65 19.38 -25.87 13.14
N GLY A 66 19.47 -25.64 11.83
CA GLY A 66 19.17 -26.64 10.81
C GLY A 66 18.20 -26.12 9.75
N LYS A 67 17.40 -27.03 9.18
CA LYS A 67 16.57 -26.77 7.98
C LYS A 67 15.12 -26.39 8.28
N ALA A 68 14.76 -26.17 9.54
CA ALA A 68 13.37 -25.94 9.92
C ALA A 68 12.83 -24.62 9.36
N PHE A 69 13.63 -23.54 9.50
CA PHE A 69 13.34 -22.24 8.91
C PHE A 69 13.23 -22.33 7.37
N ASP A 70 14.22 -22.94 6.72
CA ASP A 70 14.24 -23.05 5.25
C ASP A 70 13.04 -23.80 4.70
N GLN A 71 12.64 -24.89 5.35
CA GLN A 71 11.48 -25.68 4.92
C GLN A 71 10.17 -24.92 5.06
N ILE A 72 9.99 -24.17 6.16
CA ILE A 72 8.75 -23.42 6.36
C ILE A 72 8.66 -22.20 5.43
N VAL A 73 9.78 -21.49 5.20
CA VAL A 73 9.85 -20.38 4.25
C VAL A 73 9.62 -20.87 2.82
N ALA A 74 10.25 -21.98 2.40
CA ALA A 74 10.01 -22.56 1.09
C ALA A 74 8.54 -22.95 0.88
N ARG A 75 7.88 -23.49 1.92
CA ARG A 75 6.45 -23.81 1.86
C ARG A 75 5.59 -22.56 1.72
N LEU A 76 5.93 -21.49 2.44
CA LEU A 76 5.24 -20.20 2.37
C LEU A 76 5.40 -19.53 1.01
N LEU A 77 6.60 -19.51 0.43
CA LEU A 77 6.83 -18.98 -0.91
C LEU A 77 5.95 -19.70 -1.97
N ARG A 78 5.76 -21.01 -1.81
CA ARG A 78 4.82 -21.76 -2.66
C ARG A 78 3.36 -21.33 -2.43
N SER A 79 2.95 -21.14 -1.18
CA SER A 79 1.60 -20.63 -0.85
C SER A 79 1.34 -19.25 -1.47
N VAL A 80 2.33 -18.35 -1.41
CA VAL A 80 2.23 -17.03 -2.05
C VAL A 80 2.08 -17.17 -3.56
N LYS A 81 2.88 -18.04 -4.19
CA LYS A 81 2.78 -18.29 -5.63
C LYS A 81 1.42 -18.84 -6.06
N ASP A 82 0.84 -19.74 -5.27
CA ASP A 82 -0.49 -20.30 -5.52
C ASP A 82 -1.55 -19.17 -5.45
N TYR A 83 -1.47 -18.30 -4.44
CA TYR A 83 -2.33 -17.12 -4.30
C TYR A 83 -2.18 -16.11 -5.45
N GLN A 84 -0.95 -15.79 -5.86
CA GLN A 84 -0.69 -14.89 -6.98
C GLN A 84 -1.27 -15.43 -8.29
N ALA A 85 -1.24 -16.75 -8.50
CA ALA A 85 -1.86 -17.38 -9.66
C ALA A 85 -3.41 -17.25 -9.64
N GLU A 86 -4.03 -17.35 -8.46
CA GLU A 86 -5.47 -17.11 -8.28
C GLU A 86 -5.84 -15.65 -8.59
N VAL A 87 -5.09 -14.68 -8.04
CA VAL A 87 -5.28 -13.24 -8.32
C VAL A 87 -5.17 -12.96 -9.82
N MET A 88 -4.15 -13.50 -10.49
CA MET A 88 -3.99 -13.34 -11.94
C MET A 88 -5.12 -13.99 -12.73
N SER A 89 -5.61 -15.15 -12.30
CA SER A 89 -6.74 -15.80 -12.97
C SER A 89 -8.01 -14.96 -12.84
N GLU A 90 -8.26 -14.36 -11.68
CA GLU A 90 -9.41 -13.49 -11.46
C GLU A 90 -9.31 -12.21 -12.29
N LEU A 91 -8.14 -11.58 -12.30
CA LEU A 91 -7.94 -10.36 -13.07
C LEU A 91 -8.07 -10.62 -14.58
N LYS A 92 -7.54 -11.73 -15.09
CA LYS A 92 -7.73 -12.14 -16.49
C LYS A 92 -9.21 -12.27 -16.84
N ARG A 93 -10.02 -12.91 -15.98
CA ARG A 93 -11.47 -12.98 -16.19
C ARG A 93 -12.08 -11.59 -16.30
N ARG A 94 -11.73 -10.66 -15.41
CA ARG A 94 -12.25 -9.29 -15.45
C ARG A 94 -11.83 -8.54 -16.72
N ILE A 95 -10.58 -8.71 -17.16
CA ILE A 95 -10.08 -8.13 -18.42
C ILE A 95 -10.82 -8.69 -19.63
N ASP A 96 -11.07 -10.00 -19.67
CA ASP A 96 -11.84 -10.65 -20.73
C ASP A 96 -13.28 -10.09 -20.84
N PHE A 97 -13.81 -9.48 -19.76
CA PHE A 97 -15.08 -8.77 -19.73
C PHE A 97 -14.97 -7.24 -19.93
N GLY A 98 -13.85 -6.76 -20.48
CA GLY A 98 -13.67 -5.37 -20.91
C GLY A 98 -13.08 -4.42 -19.86
N ALA A 99 -12.47 -4.95 -18.79
CA ALA A 99 -11.87 -4.15 -17.72
C ALA A 99 -10.35 -3.98 -17.90
N GLU A 100 -9.92 -3.54 -19.09
CA GLU A 100 -8.50 -3.43 -19.47
C GLU A 100 -7.73 -2.43 -18.58
N GLU A 101 -8.39 -1.36 -18.17
CA GLU A 101 -7.88 -0.28 -17.32
C GLU A 101 -7.39 -0.78 -15.94
N LEU A 102 -7.91 -1.93 -15.49
CA LEU A 102 -7.52 -2.56 -14.23
C LEU A 102 -6.06 -3.03 -14.20
N VAL A 103 -5.47 -3.29 -15.37
CA VAL A 103 -4.06 -3.69 -15.49
C VAL A 103 -3.14 -2.63 -14.92
N ASP A 104 -3.40 -1.36 -15.24
CA ASP A 104 -2.54 -0.24 -14.83
C ASP A 104 -2.67 0.10 -13.33
N ILE A 105 -3.68 -0.47 -12.66
CA ILE A 105 -3.97 -0.27 -11.23
C ILE A 105 -3.48 -1.46 -10.40
N TYR A 106 -3.72 -2.69 -10.87
CA TYR A 106 -3.47 -3.92 -10.11
C TYR A 106 -2.19 -4.67 -10.50
N LEU A 107 -1.69 -4.49 -11.72
CA LEU A 107 -0.44 -5.11 -12.20
C LEU A 107 0.74 -4.13 -12.24
N VAL A 108 0.70 -3.14 -11.37
CA VAL A 108 1.84 -2.26 -11.10
C VAL A 108 3.04 -3.12 -10.68
N PRO A 109 4.27 -2.82 -11.15
CA PRO A 109 5.44 -3.57 -10.73
C PRO A 109 5.55 -3.71 -9.21
N GLY A 110 5.92 -4.90 -8.76
CA GLY A 110 5.87 -5.30 -7.36
C GLY A 110 4.60 -6.06 -6.94
N TRP A 111 3.56 -6.13 -7.78
CA TRP A 111 2.32 -6.84 -7.42
C TRP A 111 2.56 -8.31 -7.07
N ASP A 112 3.57 -8.95 -7.67
CA ASP A 112 3.96 -10.34 -7.43
C ASP A 112 5.19 -10.49 -6.51
N SER A 113 5.63 -9.40 -5.88
CA SER A 113 6.66 -9.46 -4.85
C SER A 113 6.14 -10.12 -3.59
N VAL A 114 7.03 -10.79 -2.86
CA VAL A 114 6.77 -11.35 -1.54
C VAL A 114 7.41 -10.46 -0.48
N PHE A 115 6.66 -10.10 0.55
CA PHE A 115 7.14 -9.21 1.59
C PHE A 115 7.26 -9.92 2.93
N VAL A 116 8.17 -9.46 3.77
CA VAL A 116 8.23 -9.87 5.17
C VAL A 116 8.63 -8.69 6.03
N TYR A 117 8.00 -8.63 7.19
CA TYR A 117 8.41 -7.75 8.27
C TYR A 117 9.03 -8.61 9.36
N THR A 118 10.22 -8.25 9.82
CA THR A 118 10.98 -9.12 10.71
C THR A 118 11.87 -8.33 11.65
N SER A 119 12.47 -9.01 12.63
CA SER A 119 13.47 -8.40 13.50
C SER A 119 14.82 -8.31 12.80
N ALA A 120 15.70 -7.42 13.26
CA ALA A 120 17.08 -7.33 12.73
C ALA A 120 17.85 -8.67 12.82
N ILE A 121 17.55 -9.47 13.86
CA ILE A 121 18.18 -10.78 14.06
C ILE A 121 17.72 -11.78 13.00
N SER A 122 16.42 -11.76 12.66
CA SER A 122 15.82 -12.69 11.72
C SER A 122 16.03 -12.30 10.24
N ALA A 123 16.33 -11.04 9.96
CA ALA A 123 16.52 -10.52 8.60
C ALA A 123 17.58 -11.30 7.81
N GLN A 124 18.69 -11.69 8.45
CA GLN A 124 19.75 -12.45 7.79
C GLN A 124 19.28 -13.80 7.25
N ALA A 125 18.37 -14.47 7.97
CA ALA A 125 17.82 -15.75 7.55
C ALA A 125 16.95 -15.58 6.28
N PHE A 126 16.13 -14.52 6.21
CA PHE A 126 15.36 -14.19 5.01
C PHE A 126 16.26 -13.77 3.83
N ALA A 127 17.37 -13.07 4.10
CA ALA A 127 18.32 -12.68 3.05
C ALA A 127 18.88 -13.89 2.29
N TRP A 128 19.14 -15.02 2.98
CA TRP A 128 19.55 -16.27 2.32
C TRP A 128 18.48 -16.88 1.40
N HIS A 129 17.21 -16.50 1.57
CA HIS A 129 16.10 -16.86 0.67
C HIS A 129 15.87 -15.82 -0.43
N GLY A 130 16.78 -14.85 -0.57
CA GLY A 130 16.73 -13.80 -1.59
C GLY A 130 15.71 -12.71 -1.31
N PHE A 131 15.49 -12.40 -0.03
CA PHE A 131 14.85 -11.16 0.39
C PHE A 131 15.90 -10.06 0.55
N GLU A 132 15.61 -8.87 0.06
CA GLU A 132 16.43 -7.68 0.18
C GLU A 132 15.75 -6.70 1.14
N THR A 133 16.53 -5.95 1.91
CA THR A 133 15.97 -4.95 2.82
C THR A 133 15.49 -3.75 2.01
N LEU A 134 14.21 -3.40 2.15
CA LEU A 134 13.66 -2.17 1.62
C LEU A 134 13.97 -1.00 2.57
N ASP A 135 13.65 -1.18 3.85
CA ASP A 135 13.93 -0.21 4.90
C ASP A 135 13.86 -0.85 6.28
N PHE A 136 14.24 -0.10 7.31
CA PHE A 136 14.21 -0.54 8.70
C PHE A 136 13.91 0.62 9.65
N VAL A 137 13.37 0.28 10.81
CA VAL A 137 13.16 1.19 11.93
C VAL A 137 14.01 0.71 13.10
N ASP A 138 15.16 1.37 13.26
CA ASP A 138 16.21 1.02 14.23
C ASP A 138 16.49 -0.49 14.25
N HIS A 139 16.43 -1.11 15.43
CA HIS A 139 16.56 -2.55 15.64
C HIS A 139 15.19 -3.24 15.80
N LYS A 140 14.09 -2.47 15.73
CA LYS A 140 12.73 -2.95 16.02
C LYS A 140 12.10 -3.67 14.84
N LEU A 141 12.33 -3.16 13.62
CA LEU A 141 11.64 -3.64 12.43
C LEU A 141 12.54 -3.56 11.20
N VAL A 142 12.57 -4.63 10.42
CA VAL A 142 13.16 -4.67 9.08
C VAL A 142 12.06 -5.09 8.12
N PHE A 143 11.83 -4.27 7.09
CA PHE A 143 10.91 -4.57 6.00
C PHE A 143 11.72 -5.05 4.79
N MET A 144 11.41 -6.25 4.33
CA MET A 144 12.16 -6.90 3.26
C MET A 144 11.24 -7.36 2.14
N GLU A 145 11.78 -7.33 0.92
CA GLU A 145 11.12 -7.76 -0.30
C GLU A 145 11.92 -8.88 -0.96
N LYS A 146 11.23 -9.91 -1.41
CA LYS A 146 11.69 -10.81 -2.46
C LYS A 146 10.96 -10.43 -3.74
N ALA A 147 11.67 -9.78 -4.65
CA ALA A 147 11.11 -9.33 -5.93
C ALA A 147 10.55 -10.52 -6.73
N GLY A 148 9.34 -10.33 -7.25
CA GLY A 148 8.73 -11.25 -8.20
C GLY A 148 9.25 -11.05 -9.63
N SER A 149 8.54 -11.65 -10.59
CA SER A 149 8.81 -11.48 -12.02
C SER A 149 8.53 -10.07 -12.54
N SER A 150 7.72 -9.28 -11.83
CA SER A 150 7.48 -7.88 -12.16
C SER A 150 8.60 -6.93 -11.73
N GLY A 151 9.66 -7.42 -11.06
CA GLY A 151 10.89 -6.67 -10.81
C GLY A 151 10.91 -5.81 -9.53
N GLY A 152 9.92 -5.96 -8.65
CA GLY A 152 9.91 -5.38 -7.31
C GLY A 152 10.00 -3.85 -7.26
N ILE A 153 10.55 -3.32 -6.17
CA ILE A 153 10.60 -1.87 -5.93
C ILE A 153 11.37 -1.14 -7.03
N THR A 154 12.44 -1.75 -7.54
CA THR A 154 13.26 -1.18 -8.61
C THR A 154 12.44 -0.94 -9.86
N ALA A 155 11.64 -1.93 -10.29
CA ALA A 155 10.76 -1.78 -11.42
C ALA A 155 9.61 -0.81 -11.13
N TYR A 156 9.10 -0.75 -9.90
CA TYR A 156 8.08 0.23 -9.50
C TYR A 156 8.58 1.67 -9.62
N LEU A 157 9.78 1.97 -9.12
CA LEU A 157 10.38 3.30 -9.24
C LEU A 157 10.62 3.68 -10.70
N ASN A 158 11.05 2.74 -11.54
CA ASN A 158 11.19 2.96 -12.99
C ASN A 158 9.84 3.22 -13.67
N TYR A 159 8.80 2.48 -13.28
CA TYR A 159 7.43 2.71 -13.75
C TYR A 159 6.95 4.12 -13.39
N LEU A 160 7.20 4.60 -12.17
CA LEU A 160 6.87 5.96 -11.77
C LEU A 160 7.61 7.02 -12.61
N ARG A 161 8.92 6.83 -12.83
CA ARG A 161 9.73 7.71 -13.68
C ARG A 161 9.20 7.76 -15.12
N GLN A 162 8.89 6.60 -15.70
CA GLN A 162 8.37 6.51 -17.06
C GLN A 162 7.03 7.22 -17.21
N ARG A 163 6.09 7.00 -16.27
CA ARG A 163 4.81 7.72 -16.24
C ARG A 163 5.01 9.22 -16.18
N THR A 164 5.97 9.68 -15.38
CA THR A 164 6.32 11.10 -15.24
C THR A 164 6.84 11.67 -16.55
N SER A 165 7.80 11.00 -17.20
CA SER A 165 8.35 11.44 -18.49
C SER A 165 7.27 11.52 -19.58
N LEU A 166 6.38 10.52 -19.65
CA LEU A 166 5.27 10.51 -20.62
C LEU A 166 4.28 11.66 -20.37
N PHE A 167 3.96 11.95 -19.11
CA PHE A 167 3.07 13.05 -18.73
C PHE A 167 3.65 14.42 -19.13
N LEU A 168 4.95 14.63 -18.87
CA LEU A 168 5.64 15.87 -19.26
C LEU A 168 5.71 16.02 -20.79
N ALA A 169 6.01 14.94 -21.52
CA ALA A 169 6.05 14.98 -22.98
C ALA A 169 4.70 15.35 -23.61
N ARG A 170 3.58 14.82 -23.09
CA ARG A 170 2.22 15.18 -23.53
C ARG A 170 1.89 16.66 -23.33
N SER A 171 2.44 17.24 -22.25
CA SER A 171 2.22 18.65 -21.91
C SER A 171 2.98 19.60 -22.85
N GLU A 172 4.08 19.13 -23.46
CA GLU A 172 4.89 19.90 -24.41
C GLU A 172 4.41 19.77 -25.86
N SER A 173 3.84 18.62 -26.26
CA SER A 173 3.59 18.32 -27.67
C SER A 173 2.23 18.78 -28.22
N GLY A 174 1.28 19.22 -27.39
CA GLY A 174 0.01 19.84 -27.83
C GLY A 174 -0.96 18.95 -28.64
N GLU A 175 -0.57 17.75 -29.06
CA GLU A 175 -1.40 16.79 -29.81
C GLU A 175 -1.50 15.44 -29.08
N LEU A 176 -2.74 14.99 -28.89
CA LEU A 176 -3.12 13.66 -28.40
C LEU A 176 -2.92 12.63 -29.52
N SER A 177 -1.79 11.91 -29.54
CA SER A 177 -1.69 10.67 -30.32
C SER A 177 -1.85 9.46 -29.39
N GLU A 178 -2.86 8.64 -29.70
CA GLU A 178 -3.17 7.36 -29.06
C GLU A 178 -1.92 6.48 -28.94
N LEU A 179 -1.53 6.16 -27.71
CA LEU A 179 -0.56 5.11 -27.41
C LEU A 179 -1.15 4.27 -26.28
N ASN A 180 -2.06 3.38 -26.64
CA ASN A 180 -2.40 2.20 -25.85
C ASN A 180 -2.04 0.95 -26.65
N ALA A 181 -1.71 -0.10 -25.89
CA ALA A 181 -1.37 -1.46 -26.29
C ALA A 181 0.11 -1.73 -26.67
N GLY A 182 0.87 -2.20 -25.66
CA GLY A 182 1.98 -3.14 -25.86
C GLY A 182 3.40 -2.55 -25.79
N PHE A 183 3.86 -2.11 -24.62
CA PHE A 183 5.24 -1.60 -24.47
C PHE A 183 5.92 -1.97 -23.13
N TYR A 184 5.63 -3.15 -22.58
CA TYR A 184 6.41 -3.72 -21.46
C TYR A 184 7.63 -4.54 -21.94
N GLU A 185 8.32 -4.08 -22.98
CA GLU A 185 9.63 -4.63 -23.36
C GLU A 185 10.71 -3.55 -23.38
N ARG A 186 11.65 -3.71 -22.42
CA ARG A 186 13.04 -3.23 -22.39
C ARG A 186 13.30 -1.82 -22.92
N VAL A 187 13.47 -0.89 -21.99
CA VAL A 187 14.31 0.29 -22.20
C VAL A 187 15.36 0.29 -21.11
N GLU A 188 16.63 0.15 -21.51
CA GLU A 188 17.77 0.35 -20.62
C GLU A 188 17.74 1.77 -20.05
N ALA A 189 18.17 1.91 -18.80
CA ALA A 189 18.22 3.17 -18.09
C ALA A 189 18.91 4.25 -18.94
N SER A 190 18.12 5.14 -19.54
CA SER A 190 18.66 6.36 -20.11
C SER A 190 18.86 7.33 -18.96
N ASP A 191 20.12 7.70 -18.75
CA ASP A 191 20.58 8.70 -17.80
C ASP A 191 19.94 10.05 -18.17
N SER A 192 18.79 10.33 -17.58
CA SER A 192 18.12 11.62 -17.76
C SER A 192 18.73 12.57 -16.74
N GLY A 193 19.42 13.59 -17.26
CA GLY A 193 20.02 14.65 -16.46
C GLY A 193 19.01 15.33 -15.52
N PRO A 194 19.50 16.12 -14.56
CA PRO A 194 18.69 16.63 -13.46
C PRO A 194 17.49 17.45 -13.95
N LEU A 195 16.30 17.13 -13.45
CA LEU A 195 15.06 17.88 -13.68
C LEU A 195 15.18 19.30 -13.06
N PRO A 196 14.48 20.32 -13.61
CA PRO A 196 14.64 21.72 -13.23
C PRO A 196 14.30 22.00 -11.74
N ASP A 197 14.94 23.04 -11.20
CA ASP A 197 15.13 23.38 -9.78
C ASP A 197 13.88 23.83 -8.96
N ASP A 198 12.64 23.65 -9.45
CA ASP A 198 11.44 24.24 -8.80
C ASP A 198 10.47 23.19 -8.25
N SER A 199 10.42 23.04 -6.91
CA SER A 199 9.36 22.46 -6.06
C SER A 199 8.45 21.34 -6.64
N ILE A 200 8.99 20.15 -6.95
CA ILE A 200 8.15 18.95 -7.18
C ILE A 200 7.58 18.48 -5.83
N SER A 201 6.26 18.26 -5.81
CA SER A 201 5.54 17.89 -4.58
C SER A 201 4.80 16.56 -4.71
N ALA A 202 4.42 16.00 -3.57
CA ALA A 202 3.64 14.78 -3.52
C ALA A 202 2.49 14.82 -2.53
N LEU A 203 1.47 14.03 -2.85
CA LEU A 203 0.32 13.71 -2.02
C LEU A 203 0.19 12.20 -1.97
N VAL A 204 -0.11 11.65 -0.79
CA VAL A 204 -0.45 10.23 -0.65
C VAL A 204 -1.79 10.16 0.07
N MET A 205 -2.78 9.50 -0.54
CA MET A 205 -4.13 9.46 0.00
C MET A 205 -4.81 8.11 -0.22
N HIS A 206 -5.63 7.69 0.74
CA HIS A 206 -6.51 6.54 0.58
C HIS A 206 -7.70 6.85 -0.34
N ALA A 207 -8.20 8.11 -0.32
CA ALA A 207 -9.32 8.55 -1.16
C ALA A 207 -10.57 7.66 -1.06
N ASN A 208 -10.98 7.28 0.16
CA ASN A 208 -12.05 6.29 0.41
C ASN A 208 -13.35 6.90 1.00
N PRO A 209 -14.19 7.60 0.21
CA PRO A 209 -14.00 7.96 -1.20
C PRO A 209 -13.22 9.29 -1.33
N PHE A 210 -13.00 9.75 -2.56
CA PHE A 210 -12.42 11.07 -2.81
C PHE A 210 -13.37 12.18 -2.31
N THR A 211 -12.85 13.29 -1.78
CA THR A 211 -13.67 14.32 -1.09
C THR A 211 -13.25 15.71 -1.54
N LEU A 212 -14.09 16.72 -1.28
CA LEU A 212 -13.72 18.12 -1.55
C LEU A 212 -12.49 18.56 -0.73
N GLY A 213 -12.28 17.95 0.44
CA GLY A 213 -11.06 18.17 1.22
C GLY A 213 -9.80 17.61 0.54
N HIS A 214 -9.90 16.46 -0.14
CA HIS A 214 -8.79 15.92 -0.94
C HIS A 214 -8.53 16.76 -2.18
N LEU A 215 -9.59 17.19 -2.87
CA LEU A 215 -9.48 18.06 -4.05
C LEU A 215 -8.82 19.39 -3.71
N TYR A 216 -9.25 20.05 -2.63
CA TYR A 216 -8.63 21.29 -2.15
C TYR A 216 -7.13 21.12 -1.89
N LEU A 217 -6.74 20.00 -1.26
CA LEU A 217 -5.33 19.72 -0.98
C LEU A 217 -4.52 19.51 -2.27
N ALA A 218 -5.10 18.83 -3.27
CA ALA A 218 -4.52 18.67 -4.60
C ALA A 218 -4.32 20.01 -5.32
N GLU A 219 -5.35 20.86 -5.34
CA GLU A 219 -5.30 22.18 -5.95
C GLU A 219 -4.30 23.12 -5.26
N LEU A 220 -4.21 23.06 -3.93
CA LEU A 220 -3.24 23.85 -3.17
C LEU A 220 -1.81 23.41 -3.48
N ALA A 221 -1.53 22.11 -3.45
CA ALA A 221 -0.21 21.59 -3.79
C ALA A 221 0.18 21.98 -5.23
N ALA A 222 -0.76 21.90 -6.17
CA ALA A 222 -0.54 22.24 -7.58
C ALA A 222 -0.25 23.73 -7.81
N LYS A 223 -0.86 24.63 -7.02
CA LYS A 223 -0.59 26.08 -7.07
C LYS A 223 0.82 26.44 -6.57
N GLU A 224 1.38 25.62 -5.70
CA GLU A 224 2.67 25.88 -5.03
C GLU A 224 3.82 25.03 -5.58
N SER A 225 3.60 24.30 -6.66
CA SER A 225 4.55 23.30 -7.20
C SER A 225 4.62 23.36 -8.72
N SER A 226 5.78 23.03 -9.28
CA SER A 226 5.91 22.86 -10.74
C SER A 226 5.19 21.59 -11.23
N LEU A 227 5.23 20.53 -10.42
CA LEU A 227 4.61 19.23 -10.67
C LEU A 227 4.15 18.61 -9.34
N VAL A 228 3.01 17.94 -9.36
CA VAL A 228 2.48 17.19 -8.21
C VAL A 228 2.28 15.73 -8.56
N HIS A 229 2.91 14.84 -7.79
CA HIS A 229 2.62 13.40 -7.82
C HIS A 229 1.55 13.06 -6.78
N LEU A 230 0.36 12.69 -7.24
CA LEU A 230 -0.73 12.24 -6.38
C LEU A 230 -0.78 10.71 -6.37
N PHE A 231 -0.42 10.11 -5.24
CA PHE A 231 -0.48 8.67 -5.02
C PHE A 231 -1.79 8.25 -4.37
N VAL A 232 -2.50 7.32 -5.01
CA VAL A 232 -3.73 6.71 -4.51
C VAL A 232 -3.43 5.30 -4.01
N LEU A 233 -3.75 5.02 -2.74
CA LEU A 233 -3.49 3.70 -2.16
C LEU A 233 -4.18 2.58 -2.97
N SER A 234 -3.46 1.51 -3.26
CA SER A 234 -3.94 0.35 -4.03
C SER A 234 -4.66 -0.72 -3.19
N GLU A 235 -4.94 -0.49 -1.89
CA GLU A 235 -5.62 -1.51 -1.05
C GLU A 235 -7.11 -1.69 -1.40
N ASP A 236 -7.62 -2.92 -1.33
CA ASP A 236 -9.02 -3.23 -1.65
C ASP A 236 -9.92 -3.53 -0.43
N ARG A 237 -9.51 -3.17 0.79
CA ARG A 237 -10.30 -3.47 2.03
C ARG A 237 -11.37 -2.43 2.37
N SER A 238 -11.92 -1.83 1.33
CA SER A 238 -12.70 -0.61 1.39
C SER A 238 -14.10 -0.86 0.83
N LEU A 239 -15.09 -0.07 1.27
CA LEU A 239 -16.42 -0.04 0.62
C LEU A 239 -16.31 0.34 -0.86
N PHE A 240 -15.26 1.08 -1.23
CA PHE A 240 -14.97 1.52 -2.58
C PHE A 240 -13.65 0.88 -3.05
N PRO A 241 -13.65 0.01 -4.07
CA PRO A 241 -12.45 -0.62 -4.62
C PRO A 241 -11.35 0.37 -5.03
N ALA A 242 -10.09 -0.07 -5.05
CA ALA A 242 -8.93 0.74 -5.40
C ALA A 242 -9.02 1.32 -6.80
N ALA A 243 -9.51 0.54 -7.76
CA ALA A 243 -9.74 1.02 -9.12
C ALA A 243 -10.73 2.18 -9.15
N ASP A 244 -11.89 2.03 -8.52
CA ASP A 244 -12.90 3.08 -8.46
C ASP A 244 -12.36 4.35 -7.79
N ARG A 245 -11.60 4.22 -6.70
CA ARG A 245 -10.96 5.36 -6.04
C ARG A 245 -9.94 6.05 -6.95
N PHE A 246 -9.17 5.28 -7.70
CA PHE A 246 -8.19 5.80 -8.65
C PHE A 246 -8.87 6.62 -9.75
N PHE A 247 -9.90 6.06 -10.40
CA PHE A 247 -10.67 6.76 -11.44
C PHE A 247 -11.37 8.02 -10.92
N LEU A 248 -11.95 7.95 -9.71
CA LEU A 248 -12.56 9.11 -9.08
C LEU A 248 -11.56 10.24 -8.84
N VAL A 249 -10.32 9.91 -8.49
CA VAL A 249 -9.26 10.89 -8.31
C VAL A 249 -8.84 11.47 -9.66
N GLU A 250 -8.62 10.64 -10.68
CA GLU A 250 -8.26 11.10 -12.02
C GLU A 250 -9.33 12.03 -12.60
N GLU A 251 -10.60 11.64 -12.57
CA GLU A 251 -11.71 12.46 -13.09
C GLU A 251 -11.83 13.78 -12.32
N ALA A 252 -11.80 13.73 -10.98
CA ALA A 252 -11.98 14.92 -10.16
C ALA A 252 -10.77 15.87 -10.16
N THR A 253 -9.61 15.45 -10.68
CA THR A 253 -8.39 16.27 -10.76
C THR A 253 -7.94 16.56 -12.20
N ALA A 254 -8.69 16.13 -13.21
CA ALA A 254 -8.36 16.28 -14.63
C ALA A 254 -8.14 17.74 -15.07
N HIS A 255 -8.73 18.72 -14.36
CA HIS A 255 -8.55 20.15 -14.63
C HIS A 255 -7.22 20.72 -14.09
N ILE A 256 -6.44 19.94 -13.34
CA ILE A 256 -5.16 20.36 -12.74
C ILE A 256 -4.02 19.94 -13.68
N PRO A 257 -3.46 20.87 -14.49
CA PRO A 257 -2.60 20.52 -15.62
C PRO A 257 -1.22 19.99 -15.23
N ASN A 258 -0.77 20.27 -14.01
CA ASN A 258 0.54 19.88 -13.48
C ASN A 258 0.43 18.81 -12.38
N LEU A 259 -0.59 17.96 -12.44
CA LEU A 259 -0.79 16.87 -11.49
C LEU A 259 -0.89 15.53 -12.21
N ILE A 260 -0.09 14.57 -11.76
CA ILE A 260 -0.10 13.19 -12.24
C ILE A 260 -0.58 12.25 -11.13
N VAL A 261 -1.52 11.36 -11.48
CA VAL A 261 -2.06 10.36 -10.56
C VAL A 261 -1.30 9.03 -10.73
N HIS A 262 -0.91 8.43 -9.60
CA HIS A 262 -0.18 7.17 -9.54
C HIS A 262 -0.84 6.18 -8.57
N PRO A 263 -0.94 4.89 -8.92
CA PRO A 263 -1.21 3.87 -7.93
C PRO A 263 0.04 3.68 -7.04
N THR A 264 -0.17 3.35 -5.77
CA THR A 264 0.95 3.06 -4.86
C THR A 264 1.59 1.69 -5.09
N GLY A 265 0.85 0.77 -5.72
CA GLY A 265 1.20 -0.65 -5.65
C GLY A 265 1.36 -1.08 -4.18
N PRO A 266 2.29 -1.99 -3.88
CA PRO A 266 2.51 -2.49 -2.52
C PRO A 266 3.44 -1.62 -1.65
N TYR A 267 4.02 -0.52 -2.17
CA TYR A 267 5.16 0.15 -1.52
C TYR A 267 4.82 1.36 -0.64
N LEU A 268 3.66 1.99 -0.79
CA LEU A 268 3.22 3.06 0.10
C LEU A 268 2.04 2.56 0.92
N VAL A 269 2.19 2.60 2.24
CA VAL A 269 1.65 1.59 3.15
C VAL A 269 0.13 1.69 3.33
N SER A 270 -0.51 0.53 3.17
CA SER A 270 -1.82 0.19 3.72
C SER A 270 -1.69 -0.19 5.19
N SER A 271 -2.44 0.45 6.09
CA SER A 271 -2.53 0.07 7.51
C SER A 271 -3.04 -1.35 7.75
N ALA A 272 -3.63 -1.98 6.73
CA ALA A 272 -4.33 -3.25 6.90
C ALA A 272 -3.39 -4.48 6.90
N THR A 273 -2.12 -4.29 6.53
CA THR A 273 -1.16 -5.38 6.42
C THR A 273 0.11 -5.21 7.26
N PHE A 274 0.31 -4.02 7.83
CA PHE A 274 1.41 -3.75 8.76
C PHE A 274 1.33 -4.66 10.00
N PRO A 275 2.45 -5.25 10.44
CA PRO A 275 2.45 -6.16 11.57
C PRO A 275 2.46 -5.44 12.93
N SER A 276 1.63 -5.94 13.82
CA SER A 276 1.63 -5.72 15.26
C SER A 276 2.32 -6.85 16.04
N TYR A 277 2.68 -7.98 15.42
CA TYR A 277 3.06 -9.19 16.16
C TYR A 277 4.38 -9.14 16.93
N PHE A 278 5.24 -8.14 16.67
CA PHE A 278 6.44 -7.85 17.47
C PHE A 278 6.24 -6.77 18.53
N LEU A 279 5.05 -6.15 18.58
CA LEU A 279 4.84 -4.87 19.25
C LEU A 279 3.85 -5.00 20.40
N GLU A 280 4.10 -4.22 21.45
CA GLU A 280 3.35 -4.36 22.71
C GLU A 280 2.08 -3.51 22.76
N ASP A 281 2.13 -2.33 22.14
CA ASP A 281 1.15 -1.26 22.23
C ASP A 281 0.65 -0.82 20.83
N VAL A 282 -0.66 -0.54 20.71
CA VAL A 282 -1.30 -0.02 19.49
C VAL A 282 -0.70 1.33 19.03
N GLU A 283 -0.29 2.18 19.98
CA GLU A 283 0.40 3.44 19.68
C GLU A 283 1.80 3.18 19.11
N GLU A 284 2.51 2.16 19.61
CA GLU A 284 3.80 1.74 19.07
C GLU A 284 3.66 1.16 17.65
N VAL A 285 2.61 0.37 17.38
CA VAL A 285 2.28 -0.10 16.01
C VAL A 285 2.06 1.08 15.08
N THR A 286 1.25 2.05 15.50
CA THR A 286 0.91 3.23 14.68
C THR A 286 2.16 4.07 14.39
N GLY A 287 3.02 4.26 15.40
CA GLY A 287 4.27 5.01 15.26
C GLY A 287 5.25 4.32 14.30
N LEU A 288 5.49 3.02 14.47
CA LEU A 288 6.40 2.27 13.60
C LEU A 288 5.88 2.15 12.17
N GLN A 289 4.56 2.05 11.99
CA GLN A 289 3.95 2.08 10.66
C GLN A 289 4.20 3.42 9.98
N ALA A 290 3.93 4.52 10.69
CA ALA A 290 4.13 5.86 10.17
C ALA A 290 5.60 6.10 9.80
N GLU A 291 6.52 5.64 10.65
CA GLU A 291 7.95 5.80 10.44
C GLU A 291 8.42 4.99 9.23
N LEU A 292 8.02 3.73 9.11
CA LEU A 292 8.39 2.91 7.96
C LEU A 292 7.85 3.49 6.64
N ASP A 293 6.59 3.94 6.62
CA ASP A 293 6.02 4.59 5.42
C ASP A 293 6.76 5.88 5.06
N ALA A 294 7.10 6.70 6.06
CA ALA A 294 7.89 7.91 5.88
C ALA A 294 9.27 7.60 5.29
N ARG A 295 9.97 6.60 5.84
CA ARG A 295 11.30 6.18 5.39
C ARG A 295 11.28 5.61 3.97
N ILE A 296 10.34 4.71 3.67
CA ILE A 296 10.18 4.17 2.30
C ILE A 296 9.95 5.30 1.29
N PHE A 297 9.05 6.24 1.63
CA PHE A 297 8.79 7.39 0.79
C PHE A 297 10.06 8.25 0.61
N MET A 298 10.76 8.57 1.70
CA MET A 298 11.92 9.46 1.70
C MET A 298 13.16 8.86 1.02
N HIS A 299 13.43 7.58 1.23
CA HIS A 299 14.63 6.92 0.70
C HIS A 299 14.45 6.40 -0.73
N HIS A 300 13.24 6.06 -1.15
CA HIS A 300 13.00 5.41 -2.45
C HIS A 300 12.16 6.27 -3.40
N VAL A 301 10.96 6.65 -2.98
CA VAL A 301 9.98 7.31 -3.88
C VAL A 301 10.37 8.76 -4.17
N ALA A 302 10.69 9.54 -3.13
CA ALA A 302 11.02 10.95 -3.28
C ALA A 302 12.27 11.18 -4.15
N PRO A 303 13.38 10.44 -3.98
CA PRO A 303 14.55 10.57 -4.84
C PRO A 303 14.28 10.12 -6.28
N ALA A 304 13.48 9.07 -6.47
CA ALA A 304 13.16 8.56 -7.80
C ALA A 304 12.42 9.58 -8.68
N LEU A 305 11.64 10.46 -8.06
CA LEU A 305 10.82 11.48 -8.73
C LEU A 305 11.28 12.92 -8.44
N SER A 306 12.43 13.10 -7.80
CA SER A 306 12.95 14.41 -7.38
C SER A 306 11.97 15.23 -6.52
N ILE A 307 11.10 14.56 -5.76
CA ILE A 307 10.12 15.21 -4.88
C ILE A 307 10.86 15.91 -3.73
N ARG A 308 10.50 17.18 -3.49
CA ARG A 308 11.08 18.02 -2.43
C ARG A 308 10.10 18.32 -1.30
N ARG A 309 8.80 18.09 -1.51
CA ARG A 309 7.77 18.41 -0.54
C ARG A 309 6.63 17.39 -0.54
N ARG A 310 6.13 17.02 0.63
CA ARG A 310 4.90 16.23 0.80
C ARG A 310 3.86 17.07 1.52
N TYR A 311 2.62 17.04 1.01
CA TYR A 311 1.48 17.70 1.64
C TYR A 311 0.64 16.70 2.41
N LEU A 312 0.18 17.08 3.60
CA LEU A 312 -0.75 16.31 4.42
C LEU A 312 -1.87 17.23 4.92
N GLY A 313 -3.06 16.68 5.10
CA GLY A 313 -4.12 17.36 5.84
C GLY A 313 -3.89 17.23 7.36
N THR A 314 -4.28 18.26 8.12
CA THR A 314 -4.50 18.12 9.57
C THR A 314 -5.56 17.05 9.85
N GLU A 315 -5.48 16.40 11.00
CA GLU A 315 -6.52 15.47 11.46
C GLU A 315 -6.71 15.61 12.98
N PRO A 316 -7.37 16.71 13.43
CA PRO A 316 -7.54 16.99 14.86
C PRO A 316 -8.54 16.05 15.55
N LEU A 317 -9.26 15.21 14.79
CA LEU A 317 -10.29 14.31 15.30
C LEU A 317 -9.81 12.86 15.43
N SER A 318 -8.57 12.56 15.03
CA SER A 318 -7.98 11.22 15.08
C SER A 318 -6.57 11.28 15.69
N ARG A 319 -6.45 10.80 16.93
CA ARG A 319 -5.16 10.72 17.64
C ARG A 319 -4.11 9.92 16.86
N THR A 320 -4.53 8.85 16.19
CA THR A 320 -3.61 8.01 15.38
C THR A 320 -3.08 8.73 14.16
N THR A 321 -3.91 9.56 13.51
CA THR A 321 -3.49 10.35 12.35
C THR A 321 -2.65 11.55 12.75
N GLU A 322 -2.92 12.15 13.91
CA GLU A 322 -2.05 13.18 14.49
C GLU A 322 -0.66 12.61 14.83
N LEU A 323 -0.60 11.42 15.45
CA LEU A 323 0.65 10.71 15.69
C LEU A 323 1.39 10.44 14.38
N TYR A 324 0.70 9.95 13.35
CA TYR A 324 1.28 9.72 12.03
C TYR A 324 1.91 11.00 11.43
N ASN A 325 1.20 12.14 11.51
CA ASN A 325 1.73 13.43 11.04
C ASN A 325 2.96 13.89 11.83
N ASN A 326 3.00 13.62 13.14
CA ASN A 326 4.15 13.96 13.99
C ASN A 326 5.38 13.09 13.64
N VAL A 327 5.20 11.78 13.49
CA VAL A 327 6.26 10.86 13.06
C VAL A 327 6.79 11.23 11.68
N MET A 328 5.91 11.53 10.72
CA MET A 328 6.32 12.03 9.40
C MET A 328 7.20 13.28 9.49
N ARG A 329 6.84 14.22 10.37
CA ARG A 329 7.62 15.45 10.58
C ARG A 329 9.01 15.15 11.15
N GLU A 330 9.09 14.21 12.09
CA GLU A 330 10.34 13.77 12.70
C GLU A 330 11.23 13.04 11.70
N VAL A 331 10.70 12.11 10.91
CA VAL A 331 11.49 11.37 9.91
C VAL A 331 12.01 12.31 8.82
N PHE A 332 11.18 13.23 8.34
CA PHE A 332 11.60 14.11 7.25
C PHE A 332 12.64 15.15 7.68
N SER A 333 12.65 15.61 8.94
CA SER A 333 13.73 16.39 9.59
C SER A 333 14.43 17.49 8.76
N GLY A 334 13.75 18.08 7.76
CA GLY A 334 14.32 19.06 6.84
C GLY A 334 15.01 18.50 5.58
N GLU A 335 15.15 17.18 5.45
CA GLU A 335 15.56 16.50 4.20
C GLU A 335 14.45 16.57 3.13
N LEU A 336 13.19 16.48 3.58
CA LEU A 336 12.01 16.66 2.76
C LEU A 336 11.06 17.68 3.41
N GLY A 337 10.55 18.63 2.63
CA GLY A 337 9.58 19.61 3.11
C GLY A 337 8.25 18.94 3.47
N LEU A 338 7.74 19.17 4.69
CA LEU A 338 6.41 18.74 5.08
C LEU A 338 5.48 19.94 5.22
N VAL A 339 4.39 19.96 4.45
CA VAL A 339 3.35 20.98 4.57
C VAL A 339 2.08 20.36 5.09
N ILE A 340 1.62 20.83 6.25
CA ILE A 340 0.41 20.36 6.91
C ILE A 340 -0.67 21.43 6.78
N VAL A 341 -1.78 21.07 6.12
CA VAL A 341 -2.83 22.00 5.70
C VAL A 341 -4.06 21.84 6.59
N PRO A 342 -4.64 22.93 7.14
CA PRO A 342 -5.89 22.89 7.88
C PRO A 342 -7.03 22.23 7.09
N ARG A 343 -7.93 21.54 7.79
CA ARG A 343 -9.09 20.88 7.17
C ARG A 343 -10.03 21.92 6.55
N VAL A 344 -10.48 21.63 5.34
CA VAL A 344 -11.63 22.32 4.76
C VAL A 344 -12.88 21.95 5.54
N GLU A 345 -13.68 22.96 5.88
CA GLU A 345 -14.99 22.80 6.51
C GLU A 345 -16.09 22.87 5.45
N SER A 346 -17.13 22.06 5.64
CA SER A 346 -18.37 22.17 4.86
C SER A 346 -19.24 23.33 5.38
N PRO A 347 -20.32 23.72 4.67
CA PRO A 347 -21.17 24.84 5.06
C PRO A 347 -21.78 24.76 6.48
N ASP A 348 -21.86 23.56 7.07
CA ASP A 348 -22.30 23.35 8.46
C ASP A 348 -21.19 23.53 9.51
N GLY A 349 -20.02 24.06 9.13
CA GLY A 349 -18.89 24.37 10.01
C GLY A 349 -18.17 23.13 10.54
N ARG A 350 -18.29 21.99 9.85
CA ARG A 350 -17.64 20.72 10.24
C ARG A 350 -16.58 20.32 9.23
N PRO A 351 -15.45 19.72 9.67
CA PRO A 351 -14.43 19.22 8.76
C PRO A 351 -14.99 18.23 7.71
N ILE A 352 -14.54 18.38 6.47
CA ILE A 352 -14.78 17.43 5.40
C ILE A 352 -13.82 16.24 5.59
N SER A 353 -14.38 15.04 5.73
CA SER A 353 -13.62 13.80 5.88
C SER A 353 -14.30 12.62 5.22
N ALA A 354 -13.48 11.69 4.72
CA ALA A 354 -13.95 10.46 4.09
C ALA A 354 -14.82 9.61 5.05
N ALA A 355 -14.49 9.59 6.34
CA ALA A 355 -15.31 8.91 7.36
C ALA A 355 -16.72 9.52 7.48
N ARG A 356 -16.82 10.85 7.43
CA ARG A 356 -18.12 11.54 7.45
C ARG A 356 -18.91 11.30 6.17
N VAL A 357 -18.25 11.23 5.02
CA VAL A 357 -18.87 10.84 3.74
C VAL A 357 -19.43 9.43 3.83
N ARG A 358 -18.64 8.44 4.29
CA ARG A 358 -19.14 7.06 4.47
C ARG A 358 -20.33 6.97 5.41
N LYS A 359 -20.32 7.75 6.51
CA LYS A 359 -21.48 7.84 7.43
C LYS A 359 -22.69 8.46 6.75
N ALA A 360 -22.53 9.56 6.02
CA ALA A 360 -23.62 10.20 5.28
C ALA A 360 -24.19 9.28 4.19
N TYR A 361 -23.33 8.53 3.50
CA TYR A 361 -23.69 7.54 2.48
C TYR A 361 -24.49 6.38 3.07
N ALA A 362 -24.04 5.78 4.17
CA ALA A 362 -24.78 4.72 4.86
C ALA A 362 -26.17 5.17 5.36
N ASN A 363 -26.36 6.47 5.61
CA ASN A 363 -27.62 7.06 6.07
C ASN A 363 -28.39 7.79 4.95
N GLU A 364 -27.99 7.60 3.68
CA GLU A 364 -28.62 8.17 2.48
C GLU A 364 -28.83 9.69 2.53
N LYS A 365 -27.89 10.42 3.13
CA LYS A 365 -27.94 11.88 3.25
C LYS A 365 -27.40 12.56 1.99
N TRP A 366 -28.10 12.39 0.85
CA TRP A 366 -27.64 12.84 -0.46
C TRP A 366 -27.36 14.33 -0.61
N GLN A 367 -28.16 15.18 0.05
CA GLN A 367 -27.91 16.62 0.06
C GLN A 367 -26.59 16.95 0.77
N LEU A 368 -26.36 16.31 1.93
CA LEU A 368 -25.09 16.46 2.65
C LEU A 368 -23.92 15.91 1.85
N LEU A 369 -24.08 14.80 1.12
CA LEU A 369 -23.01 14.25 0.28
C LEU A 369 -22.57 15.25 -0.80
N ALA A 370 -23.50 15.98 -1.41
CA ALA A 370 -23.19 17.01 -2.40
C ALA A 370 -22.32 18.14 -1.84
N ASP A 371 -22.39 18.41 -0.53
CA ASP A 371 -21.56 19.40 0.15
C ASP A 371 -20.19 18.86 0.60
N LEU A 372 -19.93 17.55 0.43
CA LEU A 372 -18.72 16.88 0.95
C LEU A 372 -17.80 16.30 -0.13
N VAL A 373 -18.33 15.98 -1.31
CA VAL A 373 -17.58 15.30 -2.37
C VAL A 373 -17.70 16.01 -3.73
N PRO A 374 -16.71 15.86 -4.63
CA PRO A 374 -16.80 16.39 -5.98
C PRO A 374 -17.96 15.75 -6.78
N PRO A 375 -18.44 16.39 -7.86
CA PRO A 375 -19.52 15.87 -8.69
C PRO A 375 -19.30 14.43 -9.18
N ALA A 376 -18.09 14.09 -9.63
CA ALA A 376 -17.70 12.74 -10.06
C ALA A 376 -17.95 11.70 -8.96
N THR A 377 -17.47 11.98 -7.75
CA THR A 377 -17.70 11.10 -6.59
C THR A 377 -19.17 11.01 -6.22
N LEU A 378 -19.93 12.11 -6.28
CA LEU A 378 -21.36 12.07 -5.98
C LEU A 378 -22.12 11.19 -6.99
N ALA A 379 -21.79 11.28 -8.28
CA ALA A 379 -22.36 10.45 -9.33
C ALA A 379 -22.08 8.97 -9.08
N TYR A 380 -20.81 8.63 -8.86
CA TYR A 380 -20.39 7.27 -8.52
C TYR A 380 -21.12 6.71 -7.28
N LEU A 381 -21.25 7.50 -6.20
CA LEU A 381 -21.94 7.04 -5.00
C LEU A 381 -23.42 6.69 -5.27
N ARG A 382 -24.09 7.42 -6.17
CA ARG A 382 -25.47 7.11 -6.56
C ARG A 382 -25.54 5.80 -7.35
N GLU A 383 -24.70 5.65 -8.36
CA GLU A 383 -24.62 4.44 -9.18
C GLU A 383 -24.27 3.20 -8.34
N HIS A 384 -23.24 3.30 -7.50
CA HIS A 384 -22.85 2.24 -6.58
C HIS A 384 -24.02 1.81 -5.68
N ARG A 385 -24.86 2.76 -5.21
CA ARG A 385 -26.03 2.45 -4.39
C ARG A 385 -27.06 1.66 -5.19
N GLU A 386 -27.38 2.10 -6.40
CA GLU A 386 -28.33 1.41 -7.28
C GLU A 386 -27.92 -0.03 -7.56
N ILE A 387 -26.64 -0.25 -7.89
CA ILE A 387 -26.08 -1.59 -8.12
C ILE A 387 -26.19 -2.46 -6.86
N THR A 388 -25.78 -1.93 -5.70
CA THR A 388 -25.79 -2.69 -4.44
C THR A 388 -27.21 -3.00 -3.95
N SER A 389 -28.16 -2.09 -4.19
CA SER A 389 -29.57 -2.30 -3.86
C SER A 389 -30.27 -3.31 -4.78
N ASN A 390 -29.78 -3.52 -6.01
CA ASN A 390 -30.30 -4.53 -6.93
C ASN A 390 -29.73 -5.94 -6.69
N MET A 391 -28.63 -6.05 -5.95
CA MET A 391 -27.98 -7.33 -5.60
C MET A 391 -28.44 -7.92 -4.25
N ASN A 392 -29.12 -7.12 -3.41
CA ASN A 392 -29.71 -7.56 -2.14
C ASN A 392 -31.23 -7.65 -2.27
#